data_AF-J6EWT0-F1
#
_entry.id   AF-J6EWT0-F1
#
_cell.length_a   1.000
_cell.length_b   1.000
_cell.length_c   1.000
_cell.angle_alpha   90.00
_cell.angle_beta   90.00
_cell.angle_gamma   90.00
#
_symmetry.space_group_name_H-M   'P 1'
#
loop_
_entity.id
_entity.type
_entity.pdbx_description
1 polymer ?
#
loop_
_entity_poly.entity_id
_entity_poly.type
_entity_poly.pdbx_seq_one_letter_code
_entity_poly.pdbx_strand_id
1 'polypeptide(L)'
;MPSDLSYWLISVPLHDGDPSSVLQDVRHATGGQVTCGGWEIPDLKAGTLSSLISLSDALPKTDAAFTQTVSKLLDTLRSLVNDDKDRMQQHVRVNDRPVEEYLIPDPQGSGSWRWDKGRWGEGGKVVDVIAALQSEINTIESSQKQKTQQYQLAKGALNTLQRKQQGNLAQKSLIDVVKKGDLVEGSEYLETLLVAVPKNNIKQWYDNYERLSSMVVPRSSKEVAEDGEYKLVTVTLFKKFHDEFVHKARENKYQVREFKWDDDASANQKEELERLEKEEKELWTVRMFVESVLRYGLPADYAGVIVKPEPKTAVKTLKQLSAQYNDLASGKSKEKAAAKQKQAPGAEDLIGEWANVMEQEYYDFVLFELPKVQFD
;
A
#
# COMPACT_ATOMS: atom_id res chain seq x y z
N MET A 1 31.06 -21.81 13.32
CA MET A 1 31.43 -20.54 13.99
C MET A 1 30.18 -19.68 14.09
N PRO A 2 29.98 -18.95 15.20
CA PRO A 2 28.93 -17.93 15.28
C PRO A 2 29.10 -16.88 14.17
N SER A 3 27.99 -16.29 13.70
CA SER A 3 27.99 -15.36 12.55
C SER A 3 28.38 -13.94 12.97
N ASP A 4 29.12 -13.25 12.11
CA ASP A 4 29.44 -11.82 12.19
C ASP A 4 28.25 -10.89 11.87
N LEU A 5 27.13 -11.45 11.38
CA LEU A 5 25.87 -10.75 11.16
C LEU A 5 24.90 -10.89 12.35
N SER A 6 25.36 -11.43 13.49
CA SER A 6 24.52 -11.72 14.66
C SER A 6 25.13 -11.18 15.94
N TYR A 7 24.27 -10.76 16.88
CA TYR A 7 24.67 -10.53 18.26
C TYR A 7 24.87 -11.87 18.99
N TRP A 8 25.90 -11.94 19.82
CA TRP A 8 26.18 -13.14 20.62
C TRP A 8 25.79 -12.89 22.06
N LEU A 9 24.75 -13.59 22.53
CA LEU A 9 24.41 -13.63 23.94
C LEU A 9 25.23 -14.74 24.62
N ILE A 10 25.91 -14.39 25.70
CA ILE A 10 26.68 -15.33 26.51
C ILE A 10 26.21 -15.28 27.96
N SER A 11 26.30 -16.41 28.65
CA SER A 11 26.02 -16.53 30.07
C SER A 11 27.13 -17.35 30.72
N VAL A 12 27.65 -16.88 31.84
CA VAL A 12 28.66 -17.58 32.64
C VAL A 12 28.25 -17.59 34.12
N PRO A 13 28.70 -18.57 34.93
CA PRO A 13 28.42 -18.58 36.36
C PRO A 13 28.96 -17.32 37.04
N LEU A 14 28.18 -16.74 37.96
CA LEU A 14 28.62 -15.62 38.77
C LEU A 14 29.52 -16.13 39.91
N HIS A 15 30.72 -15.56 40.05
CA HIS A 15 31.63 -15.89 41.15
C HIS A 15 31.30 -15.10 42.42
N ASP A 16 31.02 -13.80 42.29
CA ASP A 16 30.76 -12.88 43.42
C ASP A 16 29.29 -12.40 43.47
N GLY A 17 28.41 -13.01 42.67
CA GLY A 17 26.99 -12.66 42.61
C GLY A 17 26.66 -11.32 41.92
N ASP A 18 27.68 -10.56 41.48
CA ASP A 18 27.52 -9.32 40.72
C ASP A 18 27.65 -9.57 39.20
N PRO A 19 26.60 -9.38 38.39
CA PRO A 19 26.68 -9.49 36.93
C PRO A 19 27.59 -8.45 36.26
N SER A 20 27.89 -7.34 36.94
CA SER A 20 28.71 -6.25 36.40
C SER A 20 30.18 -6.66 36.24
N SER A 21 30.66 -7.55 37.12
CA SER A 21 32.03 -8.08 37.06
C SER A 21 32.26 -8.90 35.79
N VAL A 22 31.29 -9.75 35.42
CA VAL A 22 31.33 -10.53 34.18
C VAL A 22 31.39 -9.63 32.95
N LEU A 23 30.61 -8.55 32.92
CA LEU A 23 30.66 -7.59 31.81
C LEU A 23 32.03 -6.91 31.70
N GLN A 24 32.65 -6.58 32.84
CA GLN A 24 33.99 -6.02 32.88
C GLN A 24 35.06 -7.02 32.40
N ASP A 25 34.94 -8.29 32.77
CA ASP A 25 35.83 -9.37 32.33
C ASP A 25 35.76 -9.54 30.81
N VAL A 26 34.56 -9.51 30.23
CA VAL A 26 34.36 -9.59 28.77
C VAL A 26 34.96 -8.37 28.07
N ARG A 27 34.81 -7.15 28.63
CA ARG A 27 35.46 -5.94 28.10
C ARG A 27 36.96 -6.06 28.10
N HIS A 28 37.53 -6.59 29.19
CA HIS A 28 38.96 -6.82 29.30
C HIS A 28 39.46 -7.87 28.30
N ALA A 29 38.77 -9.01 28.20
CA ALA A 29 39.13 -10.09 27.27
C ALA A 29 39.06 -9.68 25.79
N THR A 30 38.17 -8.75 25.44
CA THR A 30 38.02 -8.21 24.08
C THR A 30 38.89 -6.97 23.81
N GLY A 31 39.71 -6.55 24.79
CA GLY A 31 40.55 -5.35 24.68
C GLY A 31 39.75 -4.05 24.51
N GLY A 32 38.46 -4.05 24.89
CA GLY A 32 37.56 -2.91 24.71
C GLY A 32 37.22 -2.57 23.25
N GLN A 33 37.57 -3.43 22.29
CA GLN A 33 37.34 -3.19 20.86
C GLN A 33 35.92 -3.54 20.40
N VAL A 34 35.19 -4.30 21.22
CA VAL A 34 33.83 -4.78 20.92
C VAL A 34 32.84 -4.10 21.85
N THR A 35 31.76 -3.56 21.29
CA THR A 35 30.66 -3.01 22.08
C THR A 35 29.94 -4.14 22.81
N CYS A 36 29.82 -4.06 24.13
CA CYS A 36 29.12 -5.04 24.95
C CYS A 36 28.27 -4.37 26.04
N GLY A 37 27.09 -4.95 26.25
CA GLY A 37 26.09 -4.52 27.22
C GLY A 37 25.76 -5.63 28.22
N GLY A 38 25.24 -5.24 29.38
CA GLY A 38 24.65 -6.19 30.33
C GLY A 38 23.29 -6.69 29.84
N TRP A 39 22.94 -7.93 30.21
CA TRP A 39 21.66 -8.56 29.90
C TRP A 39 21.00 -9.04 31.20
N GLU A 40 19.83 -8.48 31.55
CA GLU A 40 19.13 -8.79 32.81
C GLU A 40 18.41 -10.15 32.75
N ILE A 41 19.01 -11.20 33.30
CA ILE A 41 18.33 -12.50 33.40
C ILE A 41 17.32 -12.45 34.56
N PRO A 42 16.01 -12.64 34.32
CA PRO A 42 15.01 -12.59 35.37
C PRO A 42 15.04 -13.82 36.29
N ASP A 43 14.68 -13.61 37.56
CA ASP A 43 14.50 -14.70 38.53
C ASP A 43 13.17 -15.44 38.27
N LEU A 44 13.21 -16.42 37.37
CA LEU A 44 12.06 -17.29 37.04
C LEU A 44 12.17 -18.66 37.72
N LYS A 45 11.03 -19.25 38.07
CA LYS A 45 10.96 -20.60 38.63
C LYS A 45 11.16 -21.64 37.53
N ALA A 46 12.32 -22.30 37.54
CA ALA A 46 12.74 -23.28 36.55
C ALA A 46 11.86 -24.55 36.46
N GLY A 47 11.15 -24.90 37.54
CA GLY A 47 10.30 -26.11 37.57
C GLY A 47 11.12 -27.38 37.77
N THR A 48 10.80 -28.45 37.03
CA THR A 48 11.50 -29.75 37.12
C THR A 48 12.55 -29.89 36.02
N LEU A 49 13.58 -30.70 36.24
CA LEU A 49 14.59 -30.99 35.20
C LEU A 49 13.96 -31.53 33.91
N SER A 50 12.95 -32.39 34.03
CA SER A 50 12.21 -32.91 32.86
C SER A 50 11.51 -31.80 32.07
N SER A 51 10.92 -30.81 32.76
CA SER A 51 10.32 -29.64 32.09
C SER A 51 11.37 -28.78 31.38
N LEU A 52 12.55 -28.60 31.97
CA LEU A 52 13.64 -27.84 31.34
C LEU A 52 14.18 -28.52 30.09
N ILE A 53 14.32 -29.85 30.09
CA ILE A 53 14.72 -30.61 28.90
C ILE A 53 13.69 -30.44 27.79
N SER A 54 12.40 -30.61 28.12
CA SER A 54 11.32 -30.41 27.14
C SER A 54 11.29 -28.98 26.59
N LEU A 55 11.52 -27.96 27.43
CA LEU A 55 11.61 -26.58 26.99
C LEU A 55 12.84 -26.34 26.09
N SER A 56 13.99 -26.94 26.42
CA SER A 56 15.20 -26.83 25.60
C SER A 56 15.00 -27.36 24.18
N ASP A 57 14.17 -28.40 24.00
CA ASP A 57 13.84 -28.94 22.67
C ASP A 57 12.76 -28.11 21.93
N ALA A 58 11.86 -27.46 22.67
CA ALA A 58 10.74 -26.71 22.11
C ALA A 58 11.06 -25.24 21.80
N LEU A 59 11.95 -24.61 22.58
CA LEU A 59 12.33 -23.21 22.44
C LEU A 59 12.91 -22.87 21.06
N PRO A 60 13.79 -23.67 20.44
CA PRO A 60 14.29 -23.39 19.09
C PRO A 60 13.17 -23.28 18.04
N LYS A 61 12.11 -24.09 18.16
CA LYS A 61 10.95 -24.00 17.27
C LYS A 61 10.13 -22.73 17.52
N THR A 62 10.01 -22.33 18.78
CA THR A 62 9.31 -21.10 19.17
C THR A 62 10.06 -19.87 18.67
N ASP A 63 11.39 -19.83 18.82
CA ASP A 63 12.25 -18.76 18.33
C ASP A 63 12.19 -18.62 16.80
N ALA A 64 12.23 -19.74 16.07
CA ALA A 64 12.05 -19.74 14.62
C ALA A 64 10.69 -19.15 14.20
N ALA A 65 9.61 -19.49 14.92
CA ALA A 65 8.29 -18.93 14.66
C ALA A 65 8.24 -17.42 14.93
N PHE A 66 8.82 -16.95 16.03
CA PHE A 66 8.86 -15.52 16.39
C PHE A 66 9.65 -14.72 15.36
N THR A 67 10.82 -15.23 14.97
CA THR A 67 11.66 -14.64 13.92
C THR A 67 10.92 -14.55 12.59
N GLN A 68 10.16 -15.59 12.23
CA GLN A 68 9.37 -15.60 11.00
C GLN A 68 8.25 -14.53 11.04
N THR A 69 7.55 -14.38 12.17
CA THR A 69 6.51 -13.35 12.33
C THR A 69 7.08 -11.95 12.19
N VAL A 70 8.19 -11.65 12.86
CA VAL A 70 8.89 -10.35 12.74
C VAL A 70 9.35 -10.11 11.30
N SER A 71 9.91 -11.13 10.63
CA SER A 71 10.36 -11.02 9.24
C SER A 71 9.22 -10.67 8.29
N LYS A 72 8.07 -11.36 8.40
CA LYS A 72 6.86 -11.05 7.61
C LYS A 72 6.37 -9.62 7.86
N LEU A 73 6.43 -9.14 9.09
CA LEU A 73 6.04 -7.77 9.45
C LEU A 73 6.96 -6.74 8.81
N LEU A 74 8.28 -6.98 8.84
CA LEU A 74 9.27 -6.16 8.17
C LEU A 74 9.07 -6.13 6.65
N ASP A 75 8.79 -7.27 6.03
CA ASP A 75 8.51 -7.34 4.58
C ASP A 75 7.24 -6.59 4.20
N THR A 76 6.21 -6.64 5.06
CA THR A 76 4.98 -5.86 4.88
C THR A 76 5.27 -4.36 4.96
N LEU A 77 6.02 -3.92 5.97
CA LEU A 77 6.44 -2.52 6.11
C LEU A 77 7.28 -2.06 4.93
N ARG A 78 8.25 -2.89 4.49
CA ARG A 78 9.10 -2.62 3.33
C ARG A 78 8.25 -2.38 2.08
N SER A 79 7.23 -3.20 1.86
CA SER A 79 6.29 -3.02 0.75
C SER A 79 5.48 -1.73 0.87
N LEU A 80 5.06 -1.34 2.08
CA LEU A 80 4.27 -0.12 2.31
C LEU A 80 5.09 1.17 2.13
N VAL A 81 6.38 1.13 2.46
CA VAL A 81 7.29 2.28 2.32
C VAL A 81 8.09 2.27 1.01
N ASN A 82 7.76 1.36 0.09
CA ASN A 82 8.44 1.20 -1.21
C ASN A 82 9.95 1.00 -1.09
N ASP A 83 10.39 0.19 -0.12
CA ASP A 83 11.80 -0.16 0.14
C ASP A 83 12.72 1.04 0.50
N ASP A 84 12.12 2.15 0.96
CA ASP A 84 12.88 3.29 1.48
C ASP A 84 13.54 2.96 2.83
N LYS A 85 14.88 2.93 2.84
CA LYS A 85 15.69 2.55 4.00
C LYS A 85 15.53 3.52 5.18
N ASP A 86 15.40 4.81 4.93
CA ASP A 86 15.29 5.83 5.98
C ASP A 86 13.90 5.77 6.63
N ARG A 87 12.84 5.60 5.83
CA ARG A 87 11.47 5.36 6.34
C ARG A 87 11.37 4.03 7.09
N MET A 88 12.07 2.98 6.62
CA MET A 88 12.17 1.73 7.36
C MET A 88 12.79 1.94 8.74
N GLN A 89 13.90 2.66 8.87
CA GLN A 89 14.53 2.94 10.16
C GLN A 89 13.64 3.75 11.13
N GLN A 90 12.72 4.55 10.60
CA GLN A 90 11.75 5.30 11.41
C GLN A 90 10.68 4.38 12.01
N HIS A 91 10.26 3.34 11.29
CA HIS A 91 9.24 2.40 11.74
C HIS A 91 9.79 1.20 12.51
N VAL A 92 11.01 0.76 12.20
CA VAL A 92 11.64 -0.39 12.84
C VAL A 92 12.31 0.08 14.14
N ARG A 93 11.47 0.36 15.13
CA ARG A 93 11.85 0.84 16.46
C ARG A 93 11.21 -0.01 17.54
N VAL A 94 11.88 -0.11 18.69
CA VAL A 94 11.39 -0.80 19.88
C VAL A 94 11.36 0.23 21.02
N ASN A 95 10.18 0.48 21.58
CA ASN A 95 9.97 1.53 22.59
C ASN A 95 10.56 2.88 22.15
N ASP A 96 10.21 3.30 20.92
CA ASP A 96 10.67 4.50 20.22
C ASP A 96 12.19 4.64 19.99
N ARG A 97 12.96 3.60 20.30
CA ARG A 97 14.41 3.55 20.10
C ARG A 97 14.81 2.66 18.94
N PRO A 98 15.92 2.97 18.24
CA PRO A 98 16.55 2.03 17.31
C PRO A 98 16.82 0.67 17.97
N VAL A 99 16.71 -0.41 17.20
CA VAL A 99 16.85 -1.78 17.73
C VAL A 99 18.19 -1.99 18.44
N GLU A 100 19.28 -1.47 17.89
CA GLU A 100 20.63 -1.59 18.47
C GLU A 100 20.74 -0.84 19.80
N GLU A 101 20.22 0.38 19.89
CA GLU A 101 20.19 1.19 21.12
C GLU A 101 19.25 0.59 22.19
N TYR A 102 18.25 -0.19 21.78
CA TYR A 102 17.37 -0.91 22.70
C TYR A 102 18.05 -2.15 23.29
N LEU A 103 18.96 -2.78 22.54
CA LEU A 103 19.65 -4.00 22.97
C LEU A 103 20.92 -3.69 23.77
N ILE A 104 21.72 -2.74 23.30
CA ILE A 104 23.03 -2.41 23.85
C ILE A 104 23.01 -0.96 24.38
N PRO A 105 23.43 -0.73 25.64
CA PRO A 105 23.51 0.62 26.19
C PRO A 105 24.57 1.45 25.46
N ASP A 106 24.25 2.72 25.20
CA ASP A 106 25.22 3.72 24.77
C ASP A 106 26.31 3.93 25.85
N PRO A 107 27.54 4.39 25.54
CA PRO A 107 28.52 4.87 26.51
C PRO A 107 27.98 5.81 27.61
N GLN A 108 26.87 6.53 27.39
CA GLN A 108 26.21 7.35 28.43
C GLN A 108 25.23 6.56 29.33
N GLY A 109 25.04 5.26 29.10
CA GLY A 109 24.27 4.35 29.94
C GLY A 109 22.76 4.27 29.65
N SER A 110 22.25 5.02 28.67
CA SER A 110 20.87 4.86 28.19
C SER A 110 20.82 3.72 27.16
N GLY A 111 20.02 2.67 27.38
CA GLY A 111 19.74 1.68 26.32
C GLY A 111 19.80 0.19 26.64
N SER A 112 20.12 -0.24 27.87
CA SER A 112 20.20 -1.69 28.13
C SER A 112 18.83 -2.37 28.01
N TRP A 113 18.78 -3.52 27.31
CA TRP A 113 17.63 -4.42 27.39
C TRP A 113 17.37 -4.80 28.86
N ARG A 114 16.10 -4.79 29.26
CA ARG A 114 15.66 -5.15 30.61
C ARG A 114 14.43 -6.03 30.54
N TRP A 115 14.30 -6.91 31.52
CA TRP A 115 13.12 -7.74 31.64
C TRP A 115 11.90 -6.86 31.95
N ASP A 116 10.84 -7.00 31.16
CA ASP A 116 9.58 -6.30 31.43
C ASP A 116 8.81 -7.02 32.55
N LYS A 117 9.15 -6.64 33.78
CA LYS A 117 8.57 -7.16 35.03
C LYS A 117 7.06 -6.90 35.12
N GLY A 118 6.58 -5.81 34.54
CA GLY A 118 5.16 -5.46 34.55
C GLY A 118 4.34 -6.38 33.63
N ARG A 119 4.91 -6.74 32.47
CA ARG A 119 4.24 -7.57 31.47
C ARG A 119 4.39 -9.07 31.74
N TRP A 120 5.57 -9.52 32.16
CA TRP A 120 5.91 -10.94 32.28
C TRP A 120 6.07 -11.43 33.73
N GLY A 121 6.01 -10.51 34.70
CA GLY A 121 6.14 -10.80 36.13
C GLY A 121 7.56 -11.12 36.59
N GLU A 122 7.71 -11.31 37.90
CA GLU A 122 8.91 -11.83 38.57
C GLU A 122 8.54 -13.09 39.35
N GLY A 123 9.41 -14.12 39.34
CA GLY A 123 9.18 -15.35 40.12
C GLY A 123 8.09 -16.28 39.58
N GLY A 124 7.54 -16.02 38.39
CA GLY A 124 6.63 -16.92 37.66
C GLY A 124 7.34 -18.18 37.16
N LYS A 125 6.58 -19.22 36.78
CA LYS A 125 7.17 -20.42 36.16
C LYS A 125 7.57 -20.12 34.73
N VAL A 126 8.73 -20.61 34.31
CA VAL A 126 9.25 -20.41 32.94
C VAL A 126 8.24 -20.89 31.87
N VAL A 127 7.57 -22.01 32.11
CA VAL A 127 6.56 -22.58 31.19
C VAL A 127 5.39 -21.61 30.96
N ASP A 128 4.91 -20.94 32.02
CA ASP A 128 3.76 -20.04 31.94
C ASP A 128 4.11 -18.78 31.13
N VAL A 129 5.32 -18.25 31.33
CA VAL A 129 5.84 -17.10 30.57
C VAL A 129 5.97 -17.43 29.08
N ILE A 130 6.51 -18.61 28.75
CA ILE A 130 6.64 -19.06 27.35
C ILE A 130 5.27 -19.22 26.70
N ALA A 131 4.30 -19.81 27.40
CA ALA A 131 2.94 -19.97 26.89
C ALA A 131 2.27 -18.61 26.63
N ALA A 132 2.46 -17.63 27.52
CA ALA A 132 1.96 -16.27 27.33
C ALA A 132 2.60 -15.58 26.11
N LEU A 133 3.92 -15.69 25.95
CA LEU A 133 4.65 -15.17 24.79
C LEU A 133 4.14 -15.78 23.47
N GLN A 134 3.96 -17.10 23.44
CA GLN A 134 3.41 -17.80 22.27
C GLN A 134 2.00 -17.32 21.92
N SER A 135 1.12 -17.19 22.93
CA SER A 135 -0.24 -16.70 22.73
C SER A 135 -0.26 -15.28 22.15
N GLU A 136 0.63 -14.42 22.63
CA GLU A 136 0.73 -13.04 22.16
C GLU A 136 1.22 -12.96 20.72
N ILE A 137 2.30 -13.67 20.37
CA ILE A 137 2.83 -13.70 19.01
C ILE A 137 1.79 -14.26 18.03
N ASN A 138 1.03 -15.29 18.42
CA ASN A 138 -0.05 -15.83 17.59
C ASN A 138 -1.17 -14.81 17.34
N THR A 139 -1.48 -13.98 18.34
CA THR A 139 -2.46 -12.90 18.21
C THR A 139 -1.96 -11.80 17.29
N ILE A 140 -0.68 -11.42 17.42
CA ILE A 140 -0.02 -10.45 16.53
C ILE A 140 -0.03 -10.96 15.08
N GLU A 141 0.38 -12.21 14.83
CA GLU A 141 0.39 -12.80 13.49
C GLU A 141 -1.02 -12.83 12.88
N SER A 142 -2.03 -13.25 13.67
CA SER A 142 -3.42 -13.30 13.21
C SER A 142 -3.95 -11.91 12.83
N SER A 143 -3.68 -10.90 13.67
CA SER A 143 -4.08 -9.52 13.42
C SER A 143 -3.40 -8.94 12.17
N GLN A 144 -2.08 -9.17 12.03
CA GLN A 144 -1.32 -8.74 10.86
C GLN A 144 -1.91 -9.34 9.58
N LYS A 145 -2.13 -10.66 9.56
CA LYS A 145 -2.67 -11.37 8.40
C LYS A 145 -4.04 -10.82 7.99
N GLN A 146 -4.92 -10.59 8.96
CA GLN A 146 -6.26 -10.04 8.72
C GLN A 146 -6.19 -8.63 8.10
N LYS A 147 -5.40 -7.73 8.69
CA LYS A 147 -5.27 -6.35 8.19
C LYS A 147 -4.64 -6.30 6.80
N THR A 148 -3.59 -7.08 6.56
CA THR A 148 -2.96 -7.15 5.24
C THR A 148 -3.94 -7.68 4.19
N GLN A 149 -4.75 -8.70 4.51
CA GLN A 149 -5.76 -9.21 3.59
C GLN A 149 -6.84 -8.17 3.28
N GLN A 150 -7.35 -7.47 4.30
CA GLN A 150 -8.35 -6.40 4.12
C GLN A 150 -7.81 -5.29 3.21
N TYR A 151 -6.58 -4.84 3.44
CA TYR A 151 -5.94 -3.83 2.60
C TYR A 151 -5.82 -4.28 1.13
N GLN A 152 -5.37 -5.52 0.88
CA GLN A 152 -5.22 -6.03 -0.48
C GLN A 152 -6.57 -6.20 -1.20
N LEU A 153 -7.62 -6.59 -0.49
CA LEU A 153 -8.98 -6.67 -1.04
C LEU A 153 -9.53 -5.30 -1.42
N ALA A 154 -9.44 -4.32 -0.52
CA ALA A 154 -9.89 -2.95 -0.80
C ALA A 154 -9.14 -2.33 -1.99
N LYS A 155 -7.80 -2.46 -2.00
CA LYS A 155 -6.96 -2.00 -3.11
C LYS A 155 -7.32 -2.68 -4.44
N GLY A 156 -7.56 -4.00 -4.40
CA GLY A 156 -7.94 -4.77 -5.59
C GLY A 156 -9.32 -4.40 -6.12
N ALA A 157 -10.30 -4.19 -5.25
CA ALA A 157 -11.65 -3.75 -5.60
C ALA A 157 -11.63 -2.37 -6.26
N LEU A 158 -10.91 -1.43 -5.66
CA LEU A 158 -10.73 -0.09 -6.20
C LEU A 158 -10.06 -0.10 -7.58
N ASN A 159 -8.94 -0.80 -7.73
CA ASN A 159 -8.25 -0.91 -9.02
C ASN A 159 -9.14 -1.55 -10.10
N THR A 160 -10.08 -2.40 -9.71
CA THR A 160 -11.05 -3.01 -10.63
C THR A 160 -12.13 -2.01 -11.02
N LEU A 161 -12.67 -1.25 -10.07
CA LEU A 161 -13.65 -0.19 -10.35
C LEU A 161 -13.05 0.93 -11.19
N GLN A 162 -11.84 1.38 -10.87
CA GLN A 162 -11.11 2.38 -11.64
C GLN A 162 -10.91 1.92 -13.09
N ARG A 163 -10.54 0.65 -13.32
CA ARG A 163 -10.44 0.08 -14.68
C ARG A 163 -11.78 -0.09 -15.38
N LYS A 164 -12.88 -0.34 -14.65
CA LYS A 164 -14.22 -0.41 -15.25
C LYS A 164 -14.73 0.97 -15.70
N GLN A 165 -14.25 2.04 -15.07
CA GLN A 165 -14.55 3.42 -15.46
C GLN A 165 -13.59 3.96 -16.51
N GLN A 166 -12.31 3.56 -16.48
CA GLN A 166 -11.29 3.94 -17.45
C GLN A 166 -11.26 2.97 -18.64
N GLY A 167 -11.82 3.41 -19.76
CA GLY A 167 -11.77 2.69 -21.04
C GLY A 167 -12.61 3.41 -22.09
N ASN A 168 -12.49 2.99 -23.36
CA ASN A 168 -13.38 3.46 -24.42
C ASN A 168 -14.79 2.84 -24.25
N LEU A 169 -15.81 3.36 -24.93
CA LEU A 169 -17.22 2.95 -24.92
C LEU A 169 -17.41 1.47 -25.32
N ALA A 170 -16.43 0.90 -26.01
CA ALA A 170 -16.34 -0.52 -26.33
C ALA A 170 -16.01 -1.42 -25.12
N GLN A 171 -15.54 -0.86 -24.00
CA GLN A 171 -15.09 -1.61 -22.82
C GLN A 171 -15.64 -1.08 -21.48
N LYS A 172 -15.76 0.25 -21.30
CA LYS A 172 -16.19 0.88 -20.03
C LYS A 172 -17.63 0.58 -19.63
N SER A 173 -17.93 0.68 -18.33
CA SER A 173 -19.30 0.57 -17.83
C SER A 173 -20.24 1.57 -18.52
N LEU A 174 -21.43 1.11 -18.89
CA LEU A 174 -22.46 1.93 -19.56
C LEU A 174 -23.52 2.45 -18.58
N ILE A 175 -23.42 2.09 -17.30
CA ILE A 175 -24.41 2.42 -16.25
C ILE A 175 -24.63 3.92 -16.14
N ASP A 176 -23.57 4.73 -16.26
CA ASP A 176 -23.63 6.19 -16.16
C ASP A 176 -23.75 6.89 -17.54
N VAL A 177 -23.82 6.10 -18.63
CA VAL A 177 -23.84 6.61 -20.01
C VAL A 177 -25.23 6.52 -20.62
N VAL A 178 -25.91 5.40 -20.39
CA VAL A 178 -27.23 5.08 -20.96
C VAL A 178 -28.30 5.68 -20.07
N LYS A 179 -29.41 6.15 -20.65
CA LYS A 179 -30.58 6.59 -19.89
C LYS A 179 -31.72 5.60 -20.08
N LYS A 180 -32.65 5.57 -19.11
CA LYS A 180 -33.87 4.75 -19.18
C LYS A 180 -34.62 4.91 -20.51
N GLY A 181 -34.75 6.15 -21.01
CA GLY A 181 -35.42 6.45 -22.28
C GLY A 181 -34.68 6.01 -23.55
N ASP A 182 -33.43 5.56 -23.43
CA ASP A 182 -32.68 5.03 -24.57
C ASP A 182 -33.14 3.62 -24.94
N LEU A 183 -33.74 2.90 -23.99
CA LEU A 183 -34.10 1.50 -24.10
C LEU A 183 -35.63 1.30 -24.20
N VAL A 184 -36.04 0.25 -24.91
CA VAL A 184 -37.43 -0.21 -24.91
C VAL A 184 -37.71 -1.02 -23.65
N GLU A 185 -38.65 -0.56 -22.84
CA GLU A 185 -39.04 -1.22 -21.59
C GLU A 185 -40.22 -2.18 -21.76
N GLY A 186 -40.21 -3.27 -20.98
CA GLY A 186 -41.38 -4.14 -20.80
C GLY A 186 -41.90 -4.86 -22.06
N SER A 187 -41.19 -4.78 -23.19
CA SER A 187 -41.61 -5.46 -24.41
C SER A 187 -41.30 -6.95 -24.33
N GLU A 188 -42.29 -7.78 -24.66
CA GLU A 188 -42.11 -9.23 -24.77
C GLU A 188 -41.22 -9.59 -25.95
N TYR A 189 -41.36 -8.87 -27.07
CA TYR A 189 -40.79 -9.24 -28.36
C TYR A 189 -39.64 -8.35 -28.83
N LEU A 190 -39.58 -7.09 -28.38
CA LEU A 190 -38.54 -6.14 -28.78
C LEU A 190 -37.49 -5.97 -27.68
N GLU A 191 -36.27 -5.72 -28.10
CA GLU A 191 -35.20 -5.26 -27.23
C GLU A 191 -34.39 -4.16 -27.92
N THR A 192 -33.68 -3.36 -27.13
CA THR A 192 -32.75 -2.36 -27.63
C THR A 192 -31.34 -2.77 -27.28
N LEU A 193 -30.51 -2.96 -28.30
CA LEU A 193 -29.09 -3.24 -28.14
C LEU A 193 -28.30 -1.94 -28.19
N LEU A 194 -27.20 -1.91 -27.44
CA LEU A 194 -26.20 -0.85 -27.51
C LEU A 194 -25.03 -1.34 -28.34
N VAL A 195 -24.56 -0.52 -29.28
CA VAL A 195 -23.51 -0.90 -30.21
C VAL A 195 -22.43 0.18 -30.21
N ALA A 196 -21.22 -0.22 -29.85
CA ALA A 196 -20.03 0.62 -30.02
C ALA A 196 -19.55 0.48 -31.46
N VAL A 197 -19.68 1.57 -32.22
CA VAL A 197 -19.31 1.66 -33.63
C VAL A 197 -18.05 2.51 -33.76
N PRO A 198 -16.96 2.03 -34.39
CA PRO A 198 -15.79 2.86 -34.64
C PRO A 198 -16.18 4.11 -35.45
N LYS A 199 -15.65 5.29 -35.09
CA LYS A 199 -16.01 6.55 -35.77
C LYS A 199 -15.81 6.49 -37.29
N ASN A 200 -14.77 5.79 -37.74
CA ASN A 200 -14.46 5.60 -39.16
C ASN A 200 -15.59 4.88 -39.92
N ASN A 201 -16.41 4.08 -39.23
CA ASN A 201 -17.47 3.28 -39.82
C ASN A 201 -18.88 3.81 -39.48
N ILE A 202 -19.02 4.93 -38.77
CA ILE A 202 -20.34 5.41 -38.33
C ILE A 202 -21.28 5.74 -39.49
N LYS A 203 -20.74 6.26 -40.59
CA LYS A 203 -21.53 6.52 -41.80
C LYS A 203 -22.06 5.22 -42.40
N GLN A 204 -21.18 4.22 -42.52
CA GLN A 204 -21.54 2.89 -43.01
C GLN A 204 -22.57 2.20 -42.11
N TRP A 205 -22.53 2.45 -40.80
CA TRP A 205 -23.55 1.99 -39.86
C TRP A 205 -24.92 2.54 -40.24
N TYR A 206 -25.09 3.86 -40.31
CA TYR A 206 -26.40 4.46 -40.62
C TYR A 206 -26.93 4.08 -42.01
N ASP A 207 -26.05 3.82 -42.98
CA ASP A 207 -26.43 3.37 -44.32
C ASP A 207 -26.95 1.90 -44.33
N ASN A 208 -26.49 1.05 -43.41
CA ASN A 208 -26.66 -0.42 -43.54
C ASN A 208 -27.27 -1.14 -42.33
N TYR A 209 -27.35 -0.52 -41.14
CA TYR A 209 -27.72 -1.24 -39.91
C TYR A 209 -29.11 -1.88 -39.99
N GLU A 210 -30.06 -1.24 -40.69
CA GLU A 210 -31.43 -1.74 -40.90
C GLU A 210 -31.47 -3.05 -41.70
N ARG A 211 -30.39 -3.36 -42.44
CA ARG A 211 -30.26 -4.54 -43.30
C ARG A 211 -29.28 -5.58 -42.76
N LEU A 212 -28.73 -5.36 -41.56
CA LEU A 212 -27.83 -6.33 -40.95
C LEU A 212 -28.58 -7.63 -40.69
N SER A 213 -29.62 -7.64 -39.86
CA SER A 213 -30.47 -8.83 -39.65
C SER A 213 -31.90 -8.60 -40.14
N SER A 214 -32.65 -9.69 -40.22
CA SER A 214 -34.10 -9.59 -40.34
C SER A 214 -34.70 -8.95 -39.08
N MET A 215 -35.86 -8.30 -39.22
CA MET A 215 -36.65 -7.75 -38.11
C MET A 215 -35.91 -6.70 -37.25
N VAL A 216 -35.05 -5.89 -37.87
CA VAL A 216 -34.55 -4.63 -37.30
C VAL A 216 -35.60 -3.54 -37.48
N VAL A 217 -35.86 -2.74 -36.44
CA VAL A 217 -36.80 -1.62 -36.51
C VAL A 217 -36.13 -0.45 -37.25
N PRO A 218 -36.67 0.02 -38.39
CA PRO A 218 -36.09 1.14 -39.12
C PRO A 218 -36.10 2.43 -38.29
N ARG A 219 -35.11 3.29 -38.49
CA ARG A 219 -34.91 4.56 -37.76
C ARG A 219 -34.84 4.42 -36.21
N SER A 220 -34.57 3.22 -35.70
CA SER A 220 -34.39 2.97 -34.26
C SER A 220 -33.00 3.30 -33.73
N SER A 221 -32.02 3.59 -34.60
CA SER A 221 -30.67 3.92 -34.17
C SER A 221 -30.53 5.39 -33.82
N LYS A 222 -30.14 5.66 -32.57
CA LYS A 222 -29.88 6.99 -32.01
C LYS A 222 -28.54 6.97 -31.29
N GLU A 223 -27.82 8.08 -31.37
CA GLU A 223 -26.55 8.27 -30.70
C GLU A 223 -26.77 8.54 -29.20
N VAL A 224 -26.06 7.78 -28.35
CA VAL A 224 -26.14 7.89 -26.89
C VAL A 224 -24.94 8.65 -26.34
N ALA A 225 -23.74 8.31 -26.82
CA ALA A 225 -22.48 8.91 -26.39
C ALA A 225 -21.37 8.76 -27.45
N GLU A 226 -20.32 9.56 -27.33
CA GLU A 226 -19.14 9.55 -28.18
C GLU A 226 -17.88 9.67 -27.30
N ASP A 227 -16.81 8.95 -27.65
CA ASP A 227 -15.47 9.11 -27.04
C ASP A 227 -14.42 9.40 -28.12
N GLY A 228 -13.12 9.17 -27.89
CA GLY A 228 -12.08 9.39 -28.90
C GLY A 228 -12.16 8.48 -30.14
N GLU A 229 -12.66 7.26 -30.01
CA GLU A 229 -12.53 6.17 -31.00
C GLU A 229 -13.88 5.61 -31.49
N TYR A 230 -14.91 5.63 -30.64
CA TYR A 230 -16.21 5.01 -30.84
C TYR A 230 -17.37 5.99 -30.64
N LYS A 231 -18.47 5.72 -31.32
CA LYS A 231 -19.81 6.23 -31.00
C LYS A 231 -20.65 5.07 -30.48
N LEU A 232 -21.31 5.28 -29.34
CA LEU A 232 -22.29 4.37 -28.79
C LEU A 232 -23.65 4.73 -29.35
N VAL A 233 -24.26 3.80 -30.07
CA VAL A 233 -25.58 3.96 -30.69
C VAL A 233 -26.53 2.87 -30.22
N THR A 234 -27.83 3.15 -30.24
CA THR A 234 -28.85 2.13 -30.00
C THR A 234 -29.24 1.44 -31.31
N VAL A 235 -29.91 0.29 -31.20
CA VAL A 235 -30.70 -0.31 -32.28
C VAL A 235 -31.79 -1.17 -31.65
N THR A 236 -33.02 -1.03 -32.12
CA THR A 236 -34.14 -1.85 -31.66
C THR A 236 -34.42 -2.95 -32.67
N LEU A 237 -34.53 -4.18 -32.20
CA LEU A 237 -34.90 -5.34 -33.03
C LEU A 237 -35.73 -6.33 -32.23
N PHE A 238 -36.24 -7.34 -32.94
CA PHE A 238 -36.93 -8.46 -32.30
C PHE A 238 -35.94 -9.39 -31.61
N LYS A 239 -36.21 -9.75 -30.35
CA LYS A 239 -35.35 -10.62 -29.51
C LYS A 239 -34.96 -11.92 -30.18
N LYS A 240 -35.85 -12.49 -31.00
CA LYS A 240 -35.60 -13.72 -31.75
C LYS A 240 -34.38 -13.62 -32.70
N PHE A 241 -34.04 -12.42 -33.15
CA PHE A 241 -32.96 -12.15 -34.09
C PHE A 241 -31.71 -11.56 -33.43
N HIS A 242 -31.64 -11.56 -32.08
CA HIS A 242 -30.50 -11.07 -31.30
C HIS A 242 -29.18 -11.65 -31.80
N ASP A 243 -29.05 -12.97 -31.77
CA ASP A 243 -27.79 -13.65 -32.05
C ASP A 243 -27.34 -13.46 -33.50
N GLU A 244 -28.29 -13.45 -34.44
CA GLU A 244 -28.02 -13.16 -35.86
C GLU A 244 -27.48 -11.74 -36.02
N PHE A 245 -28.10 -10.77 -35.35
CA PHE A 245 -27.66 -9.38 -35.39
C PHE A 245 -26.27 -9.20 -34.76
N VAL A 246 -26.03 -9.79 -33.59
CA VAL A 246 -24.72 -9.76 -32.91
C VAL A 246 -23.63 -10.35 -33.78
N HIS A 247 -23.92 -11.47 -34.46
CA HIS A 247 -22.98 -12.11 -35.37
C HIS A 247 -22.61 -11.19 -36.54
N LYS A 248 -23.60 -10.64 -37.24
CA LYS A 248 -23.38 -9.75 -38.39
C LYS A 248 -22.79 -8.39 -38.01
N ALA A 249 -23.12 -7.88 -36.82
CA ALA A 249 -22.49 -6.70 -36.26
C ALA A 249 -20.99 -6.93 -36.07
N ARG A 250 -20.61 -8.10 -35.54
CA ARG A 250 -19.21 -8.49 -35.35
C ARG A 250 -18.45 -8.62 -36.68
N GLU A 251 -19.06 -9.18 -37.72
CA GLU A 251 -18.46 -9.26 -39.07
C GLU A 251 -18.12 -7.87 -39.64
N ASN A 252 -18.95 -6.88 -39.33
CA ASN A 252 -18.73 -5.48 -39.73
C ASN A 252 -17.86 -4.68 -38.73
N LYS A 253 -17.23 -5.36 -37.77
CA LYS A 253 -16.38 -4.78 -36.71
C LYS A 253 -17.13 -3.83 -35.77
N TYR A 254 -18.44 -4.01 -35.63
CA TYR A 254 -19.26 -3.34 -34.61
C TYR A 254 -19.30 -4.21 -33.36
N GLN A 255 -19.21 -3.58 -32.19
CA GLN A 255 -19.23 -4.29 -30.93
C GLN A 255 -20.56 -4.07 -30.22
N VAL A 256 -21.39 -5.11 -30.16
CA VAL A 256 -22.61 -5.09 -29.35
C VAL A 256 -22.23 -5.21 -27.86
N ARG A 257 -22.78 -4.31 -27.05
CA ARG A 257 -22.53 -4.20 -25.61
C ARG A 257 -23.71 -4.79 -24.87
N GLU A 258 -23.45 -5.81 -24.05
CA GLU A 258 -24.45 -6.37 -23.14
C GLU A 258 -24.75 -5.34 -22.04
N PHE A 259 -26.01 -4.89 -21.98
CA PHE A 259 -26.46 -3.95 -20.99
C PHE A 259 -27.94 -4.15 -20.71
N LYS A 260 -28.29 -4.19 -19.42
CA LYS A 260 -29.67 -4.23 -18.96
C LYS A 260 -29.86 -3.08 -17.98
N TRP A 261 -30.90 -2.29 -18.20
CA TRP A 261 -31.26 -1.23 -17.27
C TRP A 261 -31.68 -1.83 -15.93
N ASP A 262 -31.19 -1.22 -14.87
CA ASP A 262 -31.53 -1.52 -13.49
C ASP A 262 -31.59 -0.16 -12.77
N ASP A 263 -32.78 0.16 -12.24
CA ASP A 263 -33.07 1.45 -11.61
C ASP A 263 -32.17 1.69 -10.38
N ASP A 264 -31.73 0.62 -9.71
CA ASP A 264 -30.89 0.70 -8.52
C ASP A 264 -29.39 0.56 -8.83
N ALA A 265 -29.01 0.05 -10.01
CA ALA A 265 -27.61 -0.24 -10.32
C ALA A 265 -26.70 1.00 -10.33
N SER A 266 -27.17 2.13 -10.86
CA SER A 266 -26.38 3.37 -10.84
C SER A 266 -26.25 3.92 -9.42
N ALA A 267 -27.32 3.89 -8.62
CA ALA A 267 -27.30 4.32 -7.22
C ALA A 267 -26.35 3.43 -6.39
N ASN A 268 -26.49 2.11 -6.50
CA ASN A 268 -25.65 1.13 -5.80
C ASN A 268 -24.18 1.24 -6.23
N GLN A 269 -23.89 1.40 -7.53
CA GLN A 269 -22.51 1.58 -8.01
C GLN A 269 -21.90 2.88 -7.47
N LYS A 270 -22.68 3.96 -7.42
CA LYS A 270 -22.24 5.24 -6.89
C LYS A 270 -22.00 5.18 -5.39
N GLU A 271 -22.90 4.57 -4.62
CA GLU A 271 -22.74 4.38 -3.17
C GLU A 271 -21.52 3.50 -2.87
N GLU A 272 -21.35 2.39 -3.59
CA GLU A 272 -20.18 1.51 -3.46
C GLU A 272 -18.87 2.25 -3.75
N LEU A 273 -18.86 3.08 -4.80
CA LEU A 273 -17.70 3.89 -5.17
C LEU A 273 -17.42 4.95 -4.11
N GLU A 274 -18.44 5.68 -3.64
CA GLU A 274 -18.27 6.67 -2.56
C GLU A 274 -17.76 6.01 -1.27
N ARG A 275 -18.24 4.81 -0.95
CA ARG A 275 -17.75 4.04 0.21
C ARG A 275 -16.28 3.66 0.05
N LEU A 276 -15.90 3.12 -1.10
CA LEU A 276 -14.51 2.71 -1.36
C LEU A 276 -13.57 3.91 -1.47
N GLU A 277 -14.01 5.03 -2.05
CA GLU A 277 -13.26 6.29 -2.04
C GLU A 277 -13.06 6.80 -0.61
N LYS A 278 -14.07 6.68 0.25
CA LYS A 278 -13.96 7.07 1.65
C LYS A 278 -12.95 6.19 2.38
N GLU A 279 -13.03 4.87 2.21
CA GLU A 279 -12.07 3.92 2.79
C GLU A 279 -10.63 4.23 2.31
N GLU A 280 -10.45 4.55 1.04
CA GLU A 280 -9.15 4.96 0.51
C GLU A 280 -8.67 6.29 1.10
N LYS A 281 -9.53 7.31 1.19
CA LYS A 281 -9.19 8.61 1.81
C LYS A 281 -8.83 8.45 3.29
N GLU A 282 -9.51 7.57 4.02
CA GLU A 282 -9.16 7.23 5.40
C GLU A 282 -7.77 6.60 5.47
N LEU A 283 -7.45 5.66 4.58
CA LEU A 283 -6.11 5.07 4.49
C LEU A 283 -5.03 6.10 4.14
N TRP A 284 -5.29 7.00 3.19
CA TRP A 284 -4.37 8.09 2.85
C TRP A 284 -4.17 9.06 4.01
N THR A 285 -5.23 9.36 4.76
CA THR A 285 -5.15 10.23 5.94
C THR A 285 -4.29 9.59 7.01
N VAL A 286 -4.48 8.28 7.28
CA VAL A 286 -3.63 7.54 8.22
C VAL A 286 -2.19 7.50 7.73
N ARG A 287 -1.95 7.27 6.43
CA ARG A 287 -0.60 7.30 5.85
C ARG A 287 0.06 8.67 6.01
N MET A 288 -0.69 9.75 5.77
CA MET A 288 -0.23 11.12 5.92
C MET A 288 0.04 11.49 7.36
N PHE A 289 -0.81 11.08 8.28
CA PHE A 289 -0.60 11.25 9.71
C PHE A 289 0.67 10.54 10.15
N VAL A 290 0.81 9.25 9.82
CA VAL A 290 1.97 8.45 10.17
C VAL A 290 3.23 9.12 9.65
N GLU A 291 3.30 9.46 8.35
CA GLU A 291 4.49 10.09 7.80
C GLU A 291 4.78 11.48 8.39
N SER A 292 3.74 12.26 8.71
CA SER A 292 3.91 13.56 9.37
C SER A 292 4.48 13.39 10.78
N VAL A 293 4.01 12.41 11.56
CA VAL A 293 4.59 12.08 12.87
C VAL A 293 6.05 11.66 12.72
N LEU A 294 6.37 10.84 11.72
CA LEU A 294 7.74 10.40 11.47
C LEU A 294 8.69 11.55 11.11
N ARG A 295 8.22 12.51 10.32
CA ARG A 295 9.05 13.62 9.83
C ARG A 295 9.14 14.79 10.83
N TYR A 296 8.04 15.11 11.49
CA TYR A 296 7.92 16.34 12.26
C TYR A 296 7.88 16.11 13.78
N GLY A 297 7.59 14.89 14.25
CA GLY A 297 7.63 14.53 15.67
C GLY A 297 6.47 15.10 16.51
N LEU A 298 6.20 14.51 17.67
CA LEU A 298 5.07 14.88 18.53
C LEU A 298 5.27 16.24 19.24
N PRO A 299 4.19 16.95 19.61
CA PRO A 299 2.77 16.59 19.42
C PRO A 299 2.32 16.69 17.95
N ALA A 300 1.27 15.92 17.59
CA ALA A 300 0.81 15.78 16.21
C ALA A 300 -0.02 16.98 15.72
N ASP A 301 0.54 18.18 15.80
CA ASP A 301 -0.09 19.43 15.40
C ASP A 301 0.22 19.75 13.93
N TYR A 302 -0.29 18.93 13.02
CA TYR A 302 -0.06 19.08 11.57
C TYR A 302 -1.34 19.41 10.81
N ALA A 303 -1.18 20.09 9.68
CA ALA A 303 -2.28 20.35 8.74
C ALA A 303 -2.08 19.55 7.44
N GLY A 304 -3.13 18.86 6.99
CA GLY A 304 -3.20 18.27 5.66
C GLY A 304 -3.77 19.27 4.66
N VAL A 305 -3.10 19.46 3.52
CA VAL A 305 -3.56 20.35 2.44
C VAL A 305 -3.60 19.58 1.13
N ILE A 306 -4.73 19.66 0.42
CA ILE A 306 -4.86 19.11 -0.93
C ILE A 306 -4.48 20.15 -1.97
N VAL A 307 -3.57 19.81 -2.88
CA VAL A 307 -3.13 20.67 -3.97
C VAL A 307 -3.52 20.03 -5.30
N LYS A 308 -4.23 20.76 -6.15
CA LYS A 308 -4.57 20.34 -7.52
C LYS A 308 -3.63 21.07 -8.50
N PRO A 309 -2.49 20.46 -8.90
CA PRO A 309 -1.59 21.10 -9.86
C PRO A 309 -2.22 21.14 -11.26
N GLU A 310 -1.94 22.19 -12.03
CA GLU A 310 -2.26 22.21 -13.46
C GLU A 310 -1.12 21.52 -14.24
N PRO A 311 -1.40 20.72 -15.29
CA PRO A 311 -0.37 19.94 -15.98
C PRO A 311 0.82 20.78 -16.48
N LYS A 312 0.58 22.00 -16.97
CA LYS A 312 1.62 22.89 -17.50
C LYS A 312 2.45 23.58 -16.42
N THR A 313 1.93 23.68 -15.19
CA THR A 313 2.55 24.43 -14.09
C THR A 313 2.93 23.54 -12.91
N ALA A 314 2.63 22.24 -12.95
CA ALA A 314 2.88 21.28 -11.87
C ALA A 314 4.33 21.35 -11.33
N VAL A 315 5.32 21.32 -12.23
CA VAL A 315 6.74 21.44 -11.87
C VAL A 315 7.04 22.78 -11.18
N LYS A 316 6.42 23.88 -11.64
CA LYS A 316 6.60 25.20 -11.05
C LYS A 316 5.93 25.28 -9.67
N THR A 317 4.72 24.76 -9.53
CA THR A 317 4.00 24.69 -8.25
C THR A 317 4.79 23.89 -7.22
N LEU A 318 5.32 22.74 -7.61
CA LEU A 318 6.15 21.91 -6.74
C LEU A 318 7.43 22.64 -6.31
N LYS A 319 8.14 23.30 -7.23
CA LYS A 319 9.31 24.13 -6.90
C LYS A 319 8.98 25.25 -5.90
N GLN A 320 7.81 25.89 -6.04
CA GLN A 320 7.35 26.92 -5.11
C GLN A 320 7.05 26.35 -3.71
N LEU A 321 6.41 25.18 -3.64
CA LEU A 321 6.15 24.50 -2.37
C LEU A 321 7.45 24.06 -1.69
N SER A 322 8.40 23.49 -2.43
CA SER A 322 9.71 23.12 -1.89
C SER A 322 10.48 24.34 -1.39
N ALA A 323 10.43 25.47 -2.10
CA ALA A 323 11.06 26.71 -1.62
C ALA A 323 10.42 27.23 -0.32
N GLN A 324 9.09 27.15 -0.20
CA GLN A 324 8.34 27.61 0.97
C GLN A 324 8.61 26.74 2.21
N TYR A 325 8.78 25.43 2.03
CA TYR A 325 8.93 24.45 3.11
C TYR A 325 10.35 23.91 3.27
N ASN A 326 11.35 24.56 2.67
CA ASN A 326 12.76 24.18 2.74
C ASN A 326 13.29 24.09 4.18
N ASP A 327 12.71 24.87 5.10
CA ASP A 327 13.11 24.85 6.51
C ASP A 327 12.76 23.54 7.22
N LEU A 328 11.80 22.77 6.69
CA LEU A 328 11.38 21.45 7.20
C LEU A 328 12.35 20.32 6.78
N ALA A 329 13.38 20.64 5.98
CA ALA A 329 14.42 19.71 5.60
C ALA A 329 15.08 19.07 6.82
N SER A 330 15.02 17.73 6.90
CA SER A 330 15.80 16.95 7.86
C SER A 330 17.30 17.26 7.74
N GLY A 331 18.07 17.08 8.82
CA GLY A 331 19.53 17.31 8.80
C GLY A 331 20.27 16.59 7.65
N LYS A 332 19.74 15.44 7.21
CA LYS A 332 20.27 14.64 6.08
C LYS A 332 20.01 15.28 4.70
N SER A 333 18.89 15.97 4.48
CA SER A 333 18.61 16.66 3.20
C SER A 333 19.49 17.91 3.03
N LYS A 334 19.82 18.59 4.13
CA LYS A 334 20.80 19.70 4.14
C LYS A 334 22.23 19.24 3.79
N GLU A 335 22.65 18.05 4.24
CA GLU A 335 23.95 17.45 3.88
C GLU A 335 24.07 17.09 2.39
N LYS A 336 23.03 16.50 1.79
CA LYS A 336 23.02 16.18 0.35
C LYS A 336 22.98 17.44 -0.53
N ALA A 337 22.25 18.48 -0.11
CA ALA A 337 22.24 19.76 -0.81
C ALA A 337 23.62 20.45 -0.80
N ALA A 338 24.33 20.38 0.33
CA ALA A 338 25.70 20.90 0.45
C ALA A 338 26.73 20.11 -0.40
N ALA A 339 26.50 18.80 -0.61
CA ALA A 339 27.34 17.97 -1.48
C ALA A 339 27.13 18.29 -2.98
N LYS A 340 25.90 18.56 -3.42
CA LYS A 340 25.58 18.93 -4.83
C LYS A 340 26.16 20.29 -5.23
N GLN A 341 26.33 21.22 -4.29
CA GLN A 341 26.88 22.56 -4.56
C GLN A 341 28.38 22.58 -4.86
N LYS A 342 29.10 21.46 -4.66
CA LYS A 342 30.55 21.34 -4.90
C LYS A 342 30.93 20.79 -6.29
N GLN A 343 29.97 20.39 -7.13
CA GLN A 343 30.25 19.99 -8.52
C GLN A 343 29.82 21.09 -9.49
N ALA A 344 30.82 21.71 -10.14
CA ALA A 344 30.63 22.72 -11.19
C ALA A 344 30.09 22.08 -12.49
N PRO A 345 29.40 22.86 -13.35
CA PRO A 345 28.54 22.32 -14.40
C PRO A 345 29.29 22.10 -15.72
N GLY A 346 28.99 21.00 -16.42
CA GLY A 346 29.50 20.73 -17.75
C GLY A 346 28.74 19.62 -18.47
N ALA A 347 27.86 20.04 -19.39
CA ALA A 347 27.34 19.33 -20.56
C ALA A 347 26.64 17.97 -20.38
N GLU A 348 25.30 17.98 -20.37
CA GLU A 348 24.44 17.09 -21.19
C GLU A 348 22.97 17.55 -21.11
N ASP A 349 22.70 18.71 -21.71
CA ASP A 349 21.36 19.23 -22.00
C ASP A 349 20.74 18.43 -23.15
N LEU A 350 19.90 17.45 -22.82
CA LEU A 350 18.59 17.14 -23.46
C LEU A 350 18.02 15.77 -23.03
N ILE A 351 18.83 14.91 -22.40
CA ILE A 351 18.41 13.57 -21.93
C ILE A 351 18.13 13.55 -20.41
N GLY A 352 18.52 14.60 -19.68
CA GLY A 352 18.42 14.71 -18.22
C GLY A 352 17.07 15.17 -17.64
N GLU A 353 16.12 15.62 -18.44
CA GLU A 353 14.81 16.08 -17.91
C GLU A 353 13.89 14.94 -17.48
N TRP A 354 14.03 13.74 -18.07
CA TRP A 354 13.23 12.58 -17.70
C TRP A 354 13.93 11.64 -16.71
N ALA A 355 15.25 11.73 -16.59
CA ALA A 355 16.02 10.94 -15.62
C ALA A 355 15.91 11.50 -14.19
N ASN A 356 15.81 12.83 -14.02
CA ASN A 356 15.63 13.47 -12.71
C ASN A 356 14.23 13.30 -12.10
N VAL A 357 13.23 12.87 -12.89
CA VAL A 357 11.86 12.65 -12.40
C VAL A 357 11.72 11.26 -11.73
N MET A 358 12.65 10.34 -12.00
CA MET A 358 12.65 8.98 -11.42
C MET A 358 13.62 8.84 -10.22
N GLU A 359 14.41 9.86 -9.90
CA GLU A 359 15.23 9.90 -8.67
C GLU A 359 14.33 10.26 -7.46
N GLN A 360 13.71 9.22 -6.88
CA GLN A 360 13.18 9.15 -5.50
C GLN A 360 12.97 10.50 -4.80
N GLU A 361 11.75 11.01 -4.92
CA GLU A 361 11.21 12.24 -4.35
C GLU A 361 11.40 12.38 -2.83
N TYR A 362 12.57 12.85 -2.41
CA TYR A 362 12.76 13.46 -1.09
C TYR A 362 12.35 14.94 -1.16
N TYR A 363 11.07 15.23 -0.97
CA TYR A 363 10.61 16.59 -0.66
C TYR A 363 10.88 16.90 0.80
N ASP A 364 11.15 18.16 1.15
CA ASP A 364 11.37 18.59 2.54
C ASP A 364 10.10 18.56 3.40
N PHE A 365 8.95 18.27 2.77
CA PHE A 365 7.66 18.09 3.42
C PHE A 365 7.01 16.76 2.98
N VAL A 366 6.06 16.27 3.76
CA VAL A 366 5.26 15.09 3.44
C VAL A 366 4.41 15.37 2.20
N LEU A 367 4.67 14.63 1.12
CA LEU A 367 3.89 14.67 -0.11
C LEU A 367 3.47 13.24 -0.47
N PHE A 368 2.19 13.06 -0.80
CA PHE A 368 1.70 11.88 -1.50
C PHE A 368 1.03 12.30 -2.79
N GLU A 369 1.41 11.64 -3.88
CA GLU A 369 0.64 11.73 -5.10
C GLU A 369 -0.61 10.88 -4.98
N LEU A 370 -1.76 11.53 -5.12
CA LEU A 370 -3.04 10.87 -5.23
C LEU A 370 -3.38 10.77 -6.72
N PRO A 371 -3.59 9.56 -7.27
CA PRO A 371 -3.92 9.42 -8.68
C PRO A 371 -5.22 10.16 -8.97
N LYS A 372 -5.13 11.15 -9.87
CA LYS A 372 -6.30 11.88 -10.35
C LYS A 372 -6.97 11.05 -11.44
N VAL A 373 -8.12 10.45 -11.13
CA VAL A 373 -9.00 9.92 -12.17
C VAL A 373 -9.57 11.12 -12.93
N GLN A 374 -9.16 11.28 -14.19
CA GLN A 374 -9.79 12.25 -15.08
C GLN A 374 -11.12 11.68 -15.55
N PHE A 375 -12.19 12.43 -15.27
CA PHE A 375 -13.51 12.23 -15.87
C PHE A 375 -13.60 13.26 -16.99
N ASP A 376 -13.34 12.82 -18.23
CA ASP A 376 -13.64 13.59 -19.44
C ASP A 376 -15.05 13.27 -19.94
#